data_AF-A0AAW1CNA6-F1
#
_entry.id   AF-A0AAW1CNA6-F1
#
_cell.length_a   1.000
_cell.length_b   1.000
_cell.length_c   1.000
_cell.angle_alpha   90.00
_cell.angle_beta   90.00
_cell.angle_gamma   90.00
#
_symmetry.space_group_name_H-M   'P 1'
#
loop_
_entity.id
_entity.type
_entity.pdbx_description
1 polymer ?
#
loop_
_entity_poly.entity_id
_entity_poly.type
_entity_poly.pdbx_seq_one_letter_code
_entity_poly.pdbx_strand_id
1 'polypeptide(L)'
;MLPIFLRNLVKYQYVRCEYLLLKRTVSTIYNHAITIESRPINKLYLQTYSTQSTNIHNELTTNEFERICEETLESLCETLEILIEKYPELKGCDITFGDGVLTVSLGNHGTYVINRQTPNKQIWLSSPKSGPKRYDYFIDKKTWIYKHDNVALHTLLQNELSLIFNDNVDLSKCSYSFCK
;
A
#
# COMPACT_ATOMS: atom_id res chain seq x y z
N MET A 1 -38.84 1.42 15.51
CA MET A 1 -37.55 2.13 15.60
C MET A 1 -36.47 1.08 15.39
N LEU A 2 -35.88 1.05 14.19
CA LEU A 2 -34.86 0.07 13.76
C LEU A 2 -33.65 0.85 13.20
N PRO A 3 -32.40 0.39 13.38
CA PRO A 3 -31.19 1.20 13.22
C PRO A 3 -30.73 1.36 11.76
N ILE A 4 -29.88 2.37 11.57
CA ILE A 4 -29.39 3.00 10.32
C ILE A 4 -28.56 2.08 9.39
N PHE A 5 -28.52 0.77 9.61
CA PHE A 5 -27.66 -0.17 8.86
C PHE A 5 -28.25 -0.70 7.53
N LEU A 6 -29.35 -0.14 7.04
CA LEU A 6 -30.02 -0.58 5.79
C LEU A 6 -30.15 0.51 4.72
N ARG A 7 -29.18 1.43 4.61
CA ARG A 7 -29.11 2.39 3.48
C ARG A 7 -27.96 2.18 2.50
N ASN A 8 -27.04 1.25 2.75
CA ASN A 8 -25.87 1.02 1.88
C ASN A 8 -25.89 -0.26 1.03
N LEU A 9 -26.93 -1.09 1.13
CA LEU A 9 -27.04 -2.32 0.33
C LEU A 9 -27.74 -2.15 -1.02
N VAL A 10 -28.38 -1.00 -1.29
CA VAL A 10 -29.09 -0.76 -2.56
C VAL A 10 -28.23 -0.06 -3.62
N LYS A 11 -27.10 0.58 -3.24
CA LYS A 11 -26.18 1.19 -4.22
C LYS A 11 -25.18 0.20 -4.84
N TYR A 12 -24.88 -0.91 -4.16
CA TYR A 12 -23.84 -1.85 -4.61
C TYR A 12 -24.29 -2.84 -5.69
N GLN A 13 -25.60 -2.98 -5.93
CA GLN A 13 -26.13 -3.85 -6.98
C GLN A 13 -26.31 -3.14 -8.33
N TYR A 14 -26.40 -1.80 -8.37
CA TYR A 14 -26.63 -1.08 -9.62
C TYR A 14 -25.35 -0.84 -10.46
N VAL A 15 -24.18 -0.73 -9.81
CA VAL A 15 -22.90 -0.50 -10.52
C VAL A 15 -22.32 -1.78 -11.13
N ARG A 16 -22.84 -2.96 -10.75
CA ARG A 16 -22.37 -4.27 -11.28
C ARG A 16 -22.99 -4.65 -12.62
N CYS A 17 -24.06 -3.99 -13.06
CA CYS A 17 -24.70 -4.25 -14.36
C CYS A 17 -24.05 -3.50 -15.54
N GLU A 18 -23.50 -2.29 -15.35
CA GLU A 18 -22.88 -1.53 -16.45
C GLU A 18 -21.50 -2.08 -16.86
N TYR A 19 -20.72 -2.61 -15.92
CA TYR A 19 -19.39 -3.16 -16.21
C TYR A 19 -19.43 -4.44 -17.08
N LEU A 20 -20.53 -5.20 -17.03
CA LEU A 20 -20.68 -6.44 -17.80
C LEU A 20 -21.13 -6.22 -19.25
N LEU A 21 -21.80 -5.09 -19.55
CA LEU A 21 -22.19 -4.73 -20.91
C LEU A 21 -21.02 -4.13 -21.71
N LEU A 22 -20.11 -3.39 -21.06
CA LEU A 22 -18.92 -2.84 -21.71
C LEU A 22 -17.90 -3.92 -22.11
N LYS A 23 -17.86 -5.06 -21.41
CA LYS A 23 -16.93 -6.16 -21.72
C LYS A 23 -17.37 -7.05 -22.88
N ARG A 24 -18.64 -7.01 -23.28
CA ARG A 24 -19.15 -7.82 -24.40
C ARG A 24 -18.89 -7.21 -25.77
N THR A 25 -18.78 -5.89 -25.87
CA THR A 25 -18.58 -5.19 -27.16
C THR A 25 -17.11 -5.11 -27.60
N VAL A 26 -16.15 -5.05 -26.67
CA VAL A 26 -14.72 -5.00 -27.00
C VAL A 26 -14.18 -6.33 -27.55
N SER A 27 -14.75 -7.46 -27.10
CA SER A 27 -14.33 -8.81 -27.54
C SER A 27 -14.71 -9.12 -29.00
N THR A 28 -15.82 -8.55 -29.51
CA THR A 28 -16.27 -8.79 -30.88
C THR A 28 -15.44 -8.04 -31.92
N ILE A 29 -14.93 -6.85 -31.57
CA ILE A 29 -14.10 -6.04 -32.49
C ILE A 29 -12.70 -6.64 -32.66
N TYR A 30 -12.12 -7.19 -31.58
CA TYR A 30 -10.79 -7.79 -31.63
C TYR A 30 -10.74 -9.07 -32.50
N ASN A 31 -11.83 -9.85 -32.52
CA ASN A 31 -11.90 -11.09 -33.28
C ASN A 31 -12.31 -10.91 -34.75
N HIS A 32 -12.79 -9.72 -35.16
CA HIS A 32 -13.12 -9.43 -36.57
C HIS A 32 -11.93 -8.88 -37.37
N ALA A 33 -10.86 -8.42 -36.71
CA ALA A 33 -9.67 -7.87 -37.35
C ALA A 33 -8.58 -8.91 -37.70
N ILE A 34 -8.81 -10.20 -37.42
CA ILE A 34 -7.90 -11.30 -37.81
C ILE A 34 -8.64 -12.24 -38.76
N THR A 35 -8.92 -11.76 -39.97
CA THR A 35 -9.14 -12.59 -41.16
C THR A 35 -8.87 -11.66 -42.35
N ILE A 36 -8.07 -12.10 -43.33
CA ILE A 36 -7.52 -11.33 -44.49
C ILE A 36 -6.17 -10.69 -44.06
N GLU A 37 -4.96 -11.15 -44.42
CA GLU A 37 -4.44 -11.81 -45.62
C GLU A 37 -3.33 -12.83 -45.29
N SER A 38 -3.27 -13.90 -46.08
CA SER A 38 -2.22 -14.92 -46.07
C SER A 38 -1.47 -14.91 -47.40
N ARG A 39 -0.15 -14.63 -47.42
CA ARG A 39 0.85 -15.23 -48.35
C ARG A 39 2.28 -15.18 -47.76
N PRO A 40 3.14 -16.20 -48.00
CA PRO A 40 4.44 -16.33 -47.33
C PRO A 40 5.63 -15.97 -48.25
N ILE A 41 6.70 -15.38 -47.72
CA ILE A 41 8.05 -15.39 -48.35
C ILE A 41 9.12 -15.55 -47.27
N ASN A 42 9.81 -16.69 -47.29
CA ASN A 42 11.12 -16.87 -46.64
C ASN A 42 12.21 -16.28 -47.53
N LYS A 43 13.02 -15.33 -47.04
CA LYS A 43 14.45 -15.21 -47.39
C LYS A 43 15.19 -14.21 -46.50
N LEU A 44 16.11 -14.78 -45.69
CA LEU A 44 17.49 -14.37 -45.41
C LEU A 44 17.89 -12.88 -45.29
N TYR A 45 18.73 -12.65 -44.28
CA TYR A 45 19.70 -11.56 -44.07
C TYR A 45 19.21 -10.26 -43.42
N LEU A 46 19.55 -10.06 -42.14
CA LEU A 46 20.70 -9.21 -41.75
C LEU A 46 20.85 -9.18 -40.22
N GLN A 47 22.07 -9.48 -39.77
CA GLN A 47 22.58 -9.06 -38.48
C GLN A 47 22.45 -7.54 -38.35
N THR A 48 21.65 -7.11 -37.40
CA THR A 48 21.88 -5.83 -36.71
C THR A 48 21.80 -6.12 -35.23
N TYR A 49 22.97 -6.10 -34.57
CA TYR A 49 23.07 -5.91 -33.14
C TYR A 49 22.46 -4.54 -32.81
N SER A 50 21.15 -4.46 -32.68
CA SER A 50 20.50 -3.36 -31.98
C SER A 50 20.63 -3.67 -30.50
N THR A 51 21.49 -2.94 -29.82
CA THR A 51 21.49 -2.81 -28.36
C THR A 51 20.09 -2.36 -27.93
N GLN A 52 19.20 -3.32 -27.67
CA GLN A 52 17.99 -3.07 -26.92
C GLN A 52 18.45 -2.73 -25.50
N SER A 53 18.55 -1.44 -25.24
CA SER A 53 18.47 -0.91 -23.89
C SER A 53 17.14 -1.42 -23.32
N THR A 54 17.22 -2.50 -22.56
CA THR A 54 16.11 -3.01 -21.79
C THR A 54 15.85 -1.98 -20.69
N ASN A 55 14.89 -1.08 -20.92
CA ASN A 55 14.17 -0.44 -19.83
C ASN A 55 13.42 -1.56 -19.08
N ILE A 56 14.14 -2.26 -18.20
CA ILE A 56 13.55 -3.20 -17.27
C ILE A 56 12.71 -2.35 -16.33
N HIS A 57 11.39 -2.48 -16.46
CA HIS A 57 10.44 -1.83 -15.57
C HIS A 57 10.80 -2.20 -14.11
N ASN A 58 11.22 -1.20 -13.31
CA ASN A 58 11.41 -1.30 -11.86
C ASN A 58 10.04 -1.43 -11.16
N GLU A 59 9.29 -2.49 -11.44
CA GLU A 59 8.05 -2.78 -10.75
C GLU A 59 8.27 -3.92 -9.75
N LEU A 60 7.95 -3.67 -8.47
CA LEU A 60 8.05 -4.69 -7.42
C LEU A 60 7.17 -5.89 -7.78
N THR A 61 7.72 -7.10 -7.68
CA THR A 61 6.91 -8.32 -7.67
C THR A 61 6.03 -8.37 -6.43
N THR A 62 4.95 -9.17 -6.46
CA THR A 62 4.07 -9.35 -5.28
C THR A 62 4.85 -9.84 -4.07
N ASN A 63 5.74 -10.82 -4.26
CA ASN A 63 6.55 -11.39 -3.17
C ASN A 63 7.51 -10.35 -2.57
N GLU A 64 8.15 -9.52 -3.40
CA GLU A 64 9.01 -8.44 -2.90
C GLU A 64 8.20 -7.40 -2.13
N PHE A 65 7.04 -7.00 -2.66
CA PHE A 65 6.14 -6.07 -1.97
C PHE A 65 5.70 -6.64 -0.60
N GLU A 66 5.28 -7.90 -0.55
CA GLU A 66 4.82 -8.54 0.67
C GLU A 66 5.95 -8.62 1.71
N ARG A 67 7.16 -8.99 1.28
CA ARG A 67 8.35 -9.01 2.14
C ARG A 67 8.70 -7.63 2.69
N ILE A 68 8.74 -6.60 1.83
CA ILE A 68 9.05 -5.22 2.25
C ILE A 68 8.00 -4.74 3.26
N CYS A 69 6.71 -5.04 3.04
CA CYS A 69 5.66 -4.71 3.99
C CYS A 69 5.85 -5.43 5.32
N GLU A 70 6.13 -6.73 5.30
CA GLU A 70 6.33 -7.53 6.52
C GLU A 70 7.48 -6.94 7.35
N GLU A 71 8.65 -6.78 6.74
CA GLU A 71 9.84 -6.19 7.38
C GLU A 71 9.59 -4.76 7.90
N THR A 72 8.75 -3.97 7.21
CA THR A 72 8.35 -2.62 7.68
C THR A 72 7.47 -2.71 8.93
N LEU A 73 6.43 -3.54 8.89
CA LEU A 73 5.43 -3.61 9.96
C LEU A 73 5.97 -4.33 11.20
N GLU A 74 6.78 -5.36 11.04
CA GLU A 74 7.50 -6.04 12.13
C GLU A 74 8.40 -5.04 12.86
N SER A 75 9.25 -4.31 12.12
CA SER A 75 10.18 -3.35 12.71
C SER A 75 9.47 -2.18 13.42
N LEU A 76 8.33 -1.73 12.88
CA LEU A 76 7.46 -0.77 13.56
C LEU A 76 6.86 -1.36 14.83
N CYS A 77 6.35 -2.61 14.79
CA CYS A 77 5.78 -3.29 15.94
C CYS A 77 6.79 -3.36 17.09
N GLU A 78 7.98 -3.91 16.84
CA GLU A 78 9.06 -4.04 17.83
C GLU A 78 9.43 -2.68 18.45
N THR A 79 9.59 -1.66 17.61
CA THR A 79 10.00 -0.33 18.08
C THR A 79 8.91 0.32 18.94
N LEU A 80 7.64 0.13 18.58
CA LEU A 80 6.50 0.71 19.30
C LEU A 80 6.20 -0.05 20.61
N GLU A 81 6.43 -1.36 20.66
CA GLU A 81 6.37 -2.13 21.91
C GLU A 81 7.37 -1.60 22.94
N ILE A 82 8.64 -1.46 22.53
CA ILE A 82 9.69 -0.86 23.36
C ILE A 82 9.31 0.57 23.80
N LEU A 83 8.71 1.35 22.88
CA LEU A 83 8.26 2.70 23.19
C LEU A 83 7.18 2.70 24.28
N ILE A 84 6.15 1.86 24.17
CA ILE A 84 5.06 1.80 25.16
C ILE A 84 5.60 1.32 26.53
N GLU A 85 6.50 0.34 26.55
CA GLU A 85 7.11 -0.14 27.79
C GLU A 85 7.88 0.96 28.55
N LYS A 86 8.42 1.95 27.84
CA LYS A 86 9.12 3.10 28.42
C LYS A 86 8.18 4.05 29.19
N TYR A 87 6.88 4.06 28.90
CA TYR A 87 5.89 4.98 29.51
C TYR A 87 4.72 4.23 30.17
N PRO A 88 4.96 3.49 31.26
CA PRO A 88 3.93 2.70 31.94
C PRO A 88 2.79 3.53 32.55
N GLU A 89 2.95 4.86 32.65
CA GLU A 89 1.91 5.78 33.08
C GLU A 89 0.77 5.93 32.07
N LEU A 90 1.01 5.65 30.79
CA LEU A 90 -0.01 5.63 29.74
C LEU A 90 -0.81 4.33 29.85
N LYS A 91 -2.04 4.44 30.37
CA LYS A 91 -2.94 3.29 30.57
C LYS A 91 -3.70 2.92 29.31
N GLY A 92 -3.97 1.63 29.15
CA GLY A 92 -4.78 1.11 28.05
C GLY A 92 -4.04 1.06 26.71
N CYS A 93 -2.72 1.08 26.76
CA CYS A 93 -1.87 0.86 25.60
C CYS A 93 -1.76 -0.64 25.29
N ASP A 94 -1.88 -0.99 24.02
CA ASP A 94 -1.81 -2.36 23.53
C ASP A 94 -1.37 -2.35 22.06
N ILE A 95 -0.56 -3.33 21.67
CA ILE A 95 -0.09 -3.51 20.29
C ILE A 95 -0.41 -4.94 19.86
N THR A 96 -0.98 -5.06 18.67
CA THR A 96 -1.20 -6.35 18.02
C THR A 96 -0.74 -6.28 16.57
N PHE A 97 0.00 -7.30 16.14
CA PHE A 97 0.43 -7.44 14.76
C PHE A 97 0.15 -8.86 14.27
N GLY A 98 -0.55 -8.96 13.15
CA GLY A 98 -0.88 -10.24 12.51
C GLY A 98 -1.58 -10.05 11.18
N ASP A 99 -1.39 -11.01 10.27
CA ASP A 99 -1.97 -11.01 8.92
C ASP A 99 -1.77 -9.70 8.13
N GLY A 100 -0.62 -9.04 8.33
CA GLY A 100 -0.30 -7.76 7.68
C GLY A 100 -1.06 -6.56 8.24
N VAL A 101 -1.65 -6.67 9.44
CA VAL A 101 -2.34 -5.58 10.14
C VAL A 101 -1.67 -5.33 11.48
N LEU A 102 -1.07 -4.14 11.63
CA LEU A 102 -0.53 -3.61 12.88
C LEU A 102 -1.55 -2.65 13.50
N THR A 103 -2.04 -2.97 14.68
CA THR A 103 -2.97 -2.15 15.46
C THR A 103 -2.26 -1.66 16.72
N VAL A 104 -2.24 -0.34 16.92
CA VAL A 104 -1.60 0.32 18.06
C VAL A 104 -2.66 1.11 18.81
N SER A 105 -3.13 0.57 19.92
CA SER A 105 -4.04 1.23 20.85
C SER A 105 -3.24 2.08 21.82
N LEU A 106 -3.55 3.37 21.93
CA LEU A 106 -2.90 4.31 22.86
C LEU A 106 -3.89 4.85 23.89
N GLY A 107 -4.85 4.01 24.32
CA GLY A 107 -5.88 4.36 25.29
C GLY A 107 -6.69 5.58 24.84
N ASN A 108 -6.67 6.65 25.64
CA ASN A 108 -7.41 7.88 25.37
C ASN A 108 -6.91 8.66 24.15
N HIS A 109 -5.75 8.32 23.60
CA HIS A 109 -5.20 8.94 22.39
C HIS A 109 -5.70 8.30 21.09
N GLY A 110 -6.52 7.25 21.20
CA GLY A 110 -7.12 6.55 20.07
C GLY A 110 -6.29 5.37 19.57
N THR A 111 -6.69 4.84 18.42
CA THR A 111 -6.12 3.62 17.84
C THR A 111 -5.61 3.88 16.44
N TYR A 112 -4.34 3.56 16.20
CA TYR A 112 -3.74 3.55 14.89
C TYR A 112 -3.89 2.16 14.27
N VAL A 113 -4.23 2.10 12.99
CA VAL A 113 -4.25 0.86 12.22
C VAL A 113 -3.40 1.02 10.98
N ILE A 114 -2.39 0.17 10.81
CA ILE A 114 -1.45 0.17 9.69
C ILE A 114 -1.56 -1.18 9.00
N ASN A 115 -1.97 -1.20 7.73
CA ASN A 115 -2.40 -2.42 7.03
C ASN A 115 -1.72 -2.57 5.67
N ARG A 116 -1.20 -3.76 5.37
CA ARG A 116 -0.74 -4.19 4.05
C ARG A 116 -1.93 -4.35 3.08
N GLN A 117 -1.88 -3.65 1.96
CA GLN A 117 -2.88 -3.73 0.89
C GLN A 117 -2.27 -4.31 -0.38
N THR A 118 -2.14 -5.64 -0.43
CA THR A 118 -1.52 -6.40 -1.53
C THR A 118 -2.07 -6.06 -2.91
N PRO A 119 -3.39 -5.97 -3.15
CA PRO A 119 -3.91 -5.68 -4.50
C PRO A 119 -3.44 -4.33 -5.05
N ASN A 120 -3.18 -3.36 -4.16
CA ASN A 120 -2.76 -2.01 -4.53
C ASN A 120 -1.26 -1.80 -4.40
N LYS A 121 -0.50 -2.78 -3.87
CA LYS A 121 0.90 -2.64 -3.44
C LYS A 121 1.12 -1.40 -2.55
N GLN A 122 0.28 -1.24 -1.53
CA GLN A 122 0.29 -0.09 -0.61
C GLN A 122 0.32 -0.51 0.86
N ILE A 123 0.74 0.42 1.71
CA ILE A 123 0.40 0.41 3.14
C ILE A 123 -0.67 1.46 3.39
N TRP A 124 -1.75 1.08 4.08
CA TRP A 124 -2.79 2.03 4.50
C TRP A 124 -2.63 2.32 5.99
N LEU A 125 -2.75 3.60 6.34
CA LEU A 125 -2.78 4.09 7.70
C LEU A 125 -4.17 4.62 8.00
N SER A 126 -4.71 4.29 9.17
CA SER A 126 -5.77 5.01 9.85
C SER A 126 -5.19 5.65 11.10
N SER A 127 -5.02 6.98 11.09
CA SER A 127 -4.61 7.74 12.28
C SER A 127 -5.83 8.37 12.97
N PRO A 128 -5.94 8.32 14.30
CA PRO A 128 -6.98 9.04 15.06
C PRO A 128 -6.81 10.57 14.96
N LYS A 129 -5.62 11.05 14.56
CA LYS A 129 -5.28 12.48 14.46
C LYS A 129 -5.39 13.02 13.04
N SER A 130 -4.79 12.33 12.06
CA SER A 130 -4.70 12.81 10.67
C SER A 130 -5.63 12.07 9.69
N GLY A 131 -6.37 11.07 10.16
CA GLY A 131 -7.29 10.29 9.34
C GLY A 131 -6.59 9.28 8.43
N PRO A 132 -7.27 8.79 7.37
CA PRO A 132 -6.74 7.75 6.51
C PRO A 132 -5.69 8.27 5.52
N LYS A 133 -4.62 7.51 5.30
CA LYS A 133 -3.57 7.76 4.30
C LYS A 133 -3.18 6.47 3.58
N ARG A 134 -2.73 6.59 2.32
CA ARG A 134 -2.32 5.46 1.47
C ARG A 134 -0.90 5.67 0.97
N TYR A 135 0.02 4.85 1.44
CA TYR A 135 1.43 4.99 1.15
C TYR A 135 1.84 4.07 0.01
N ASP A 136 2.51 4.65 -0.97
CA ASP A 136 3.17 3.91 -2.03
C ASP A 136 4.65 3.71 -1.65
N TYR A 137 5.21 2.56 -2.00
CA TYR A 137 6.64 2.31 -1.82
C TYR A 137 7.45 2.90 -2.97
N PHE A 138 8.42 3.75 -2.64
CA PHE A 138 9.34 4.33 -3.62
C PHE A 138 10.65 3.56 -3.59
N ILE A 139 10.91 2.75 -4.62
CA ILE A 139 12.08 1.86 -4.71
C ILE A 139 13.39 2.66 -4.59
N ASP A 140 13.50 3.78 -5.31
CA ASP A 140 14.71 4.61 -5.33
C ASP A 140 15.04 5.21 -3.95
N LYS A 141 14.01 5.52 -3.17
CA LYS A 141 14.13 6.11 -1.82
C LYS A 141 14.09 5.07 -0.70
N LYS A 142 13.74 3.82 -1.03
CA LYS A 142 13.47 2.72 -0.10
C LYS A 142 12.56 3.14 1.06
N THR A 143 11.48 3.86 0.77
CA THR A 143 10.57 4.39 1.79
C THR A 143 9.13 4.51 1.30
N TRP A 144 8.21 4.56 2.26
CA TRP A 144 6.76 4.66 2.07
C TRP A 144 6.31 6.12 2.08
N ILE A 145 5.80 6.63 0.96
CA ILE A 145 5.45 8.06 0.81
C ILE A 145 3.97 8.21 0.46
N TYR A 146 3.31 9.14 1.14
CA TYR A 146 1.96 9.55 0.78
C TYR A 146 2.00 10.62 -0.32
N LYS A 147 1.46 10.32 -1.49
CA LYS A 147 1.58 11.19 -2.68
C LYS A 147 0.95 12.58 -2.54
N HIS A 148 -0.01 12.76 -1.64
CA HIS A 148 -0.72 14.04 -1.52
C HIS A 148 0.10 15.12 -0.81
N ASP A 149 0.86 14.76 0.23
CA ASP A 149 1.66 15.70 1.02
C ASP A 149 3.17 15.40 0.95
N ASN A 150 3.58 14.33 0.26
CA ASN A 150 4.95 13.84 0.14
C ASN A 150 5.61 13.52 1.50
N VAL A 151 4.81 13.27 2.54
CA VAL A 151 5.33 12.89 3.86
C VAL A 151 5.49 11.37 3.93
N ALA A 152 6.62 10.92 4.48
CA ALA A 152 6.89 9.51 4.69
C ALA A 152 6.09 8.94 5.87
N LEU A 153 5.74 7.66 5.81
CA LEU A 153 4.97 6.96 6.86
C LEU A 153 5.62 7.15 8.24
N HIS A 154 6.91 6.84 8.33
CA HIS A 154 7.68 6.91 9.57
C HIS A 154 7.79 8.33 10.10
N THR A 155 8.00 9.32 9.23
CA THR A 155 8.04 10.73 9.64
C THR A 155 6.71 11.19 10.22
N LEU A 156 5.58 10.81 9.61
CA LEU A 156 4.27 11.15 10.13
C LEU A 156 4.05 10.50 11.51
N LEU A 157 4.25 9.18 11.61
CA LEU A 157 4.09 8.45 12.87
C LEU A 157 4.99 9.03 13.97
N GLN A 158 6.26 9.28 13.67
CA GLN A 158 7.21 9.86 14.61
C GLN A 158 6.68 11.21 15.15
N ASN A 159 6.24 12.10 14.27
CA ASN A 159 5.73 13.41 14.67
C ASN A 159 4.46 13.32 15.53
N GLU A 160 3.54 12.42 15.16
CA GLU A 160 2.30 12.25 15.92
C GLU A 160 2.55 11.61 17.29
N LEU A 161 3.38 10.57 17.36
CA LEU A 161 3.71 9.86 18.58
C LEU A 161 4.54 10.73 19.53
N SER A 162 5.51 11.51 19.02
CA SER A 162 6.28 12.45 19.86
C SER A 162 5.39 13.44 20.61
N LEU A 163 4.26 13.84 20.01
CA LEU A 163 3.29 14.72 20.66
C LEU A 163 2.43 13.98 21.70
N ILE A 164 2.19 12.68 21.53
CA ILE A 164 1.42 11.86 22.49
C ILE A 164 2.27 11.52 23.71
N PHE A 165 3.50 11.06 23.48
CA PHE A 165 4.44 10.68 24.55
C PHE A 165 5.17 11.89 25.18
N ASN A 166 5.00 13.08 24.60
CA ASN A 166 5.72 14.30 25.00
C ASN A 166 7.24 14.08 25.12
N ASP A 167 7.79 13.28 24.20
CA ASP A 167 9.21 12.96 24.09
C ASP A 167 9.60 12.86 22.62
N ASN A 168 10.88 12.92 22.32
CA ASN A 168 11.40 12.73 20.97
C ASN A 168 11.42 11.24 20.60
N VAL A 169 10.32 10.76 20.02
CA VAL A 169 10.27 9.43 19.41
C VAL A 169 11.20 9.38 18.20
N ASP A 170 11.95 8.29 18.05
CA ASP A 170 12.87 8.08 16.92
C ASP A 170 12.51 6.77 16.21
N LEU A 171 11.97 6.87 14.99
CA LEU A 171 11.65 5.73 14.12
C LEU A 171 12.67 5.57 12.98
N SER A 172 13.78 6.31 13.00
CA SER A 172 14.81 6.25 11.94
C SER A 172 15.53 4.90 11.84
N LYS A 173 15.44 4.06 12.87
CA LYS A 173 15.99 2.71 12.87
C LYS A 173 15.05 1.66 12.29
N CYS A 174 13.77 2.00 12.10
CA CYS A 174 12.83 1.08 11.51
C CYS A 174 13.17 0.78 10.05
N SER A 175 12.88 -0.44 9.62
CA SER A 175 13.01 -0.86 8.23
C SER A 175 12.24 0.10 7.31
N TYR A 176 12.88 0.56 6.23
CA TYR A 176 12.29 1.45 5.23
C TYR A 176 11.81 2.81 5.78
N SER A 177 12.41 3.29 6.87
CA SER A 177 12.07 4.56 7.50
C SER A 177 12.45 5.78 6.67
N PHE A 178 13.73 5.92 6.32
CA PHE A 178 14.28 6.84 5.32
C PHE A 178 15.78 6.56 5.24
N CYS A 179 16.39 6.46 4.06
CA CYS A 179 17.84 6.45 3.94
C CYS A 179 18.30 7.91 3.71
N LYS A 180 19.17 8.44 4.58
CA LYS A 180 19.80 9.75 4.38
C LYS A 180 20.74 9.74 3.18
#